data_AF-A0A7S3KJ83-F1
#
_entry.id   AF-A0A7S3KJ83-F1
#
_cell.length_a   1.000
_cell.length_b   1.000
_cell.length_c   1.000
_cell.angle_alpha   90.00
_cell.angle_beta   90.00
_cell.angle_gamma   90.00
#
_symmetry.space_group_name_H-M   'P 1'
#
loop_
_entity.id
_entity.type
_entity.pdbx_description
1 polymer ?
#
loop_
_entity_poly.entity_id
_entity_poly.type
_entity_poly.pdbx_seq_one_letter_code
_entity_poly.pdbx_strand_id
1 'polypeptide(L)'
;DDQKMRGILCVIGGCIIHLYLGCFYLWGHIQVYITSYLHKHDHSVTLDDTSTIFVLQGVFQAIFMPVAPFMLKHYPVWVLITVGGVFAIGGVFLTSFLTNVTYFVIVYPLFYGFGIGITYL
;
A
#
# COMPACT_ATOMS: atom_id res chain seq x y z
N ASP A 1 -23.68 28.40 -3.97
CA ASP A 1 -23.98 27.03 -4.38
C ASP A 1 -23.15 26.01 -3.62
N ASP A 2 -23.67 25.49 -2.51
CA ASP A 2 -23.04 24.40 -1.75
C ASP A 2 -22.74 23.17 -2.61
N GLN A 3 -23.51 22.93 -3.67
CA GLN A 3 -23.27 21.84 -4.61
C GLN A 3 -21.96 22.02 -5.41
N LYS A 4 -21.61 23.26 -5.80
CA LYS A 4 -20.34 23.54 -6.49
C LYS A 4 -19.15 23.32 -5.56
N MET A 5 -19.28 23.76 -4.30
CA MET A 5 -18.26 23.55 -3.27
C MET A 5 -18.02 22.05 -3.02
N ARG A 6 -19.09 21.27 -2.86
CA ARG A 6 -19.02 19.80 -2.69
C ARG A 6 -18.40 19.09 -3.89
N GLY A 7 -18.71 19.54 -5.11
CA GLY A 7 -18.11 18.99 -6.33
C GLY A 7 -16.59 19.20 -6.37
N ILE A 8 -16.13 20.42 -6.07
CA ILE A 8 -14.69 20.74 -6.01
C ILE A 8 -13.97 19.90 -4.94
N LEU A 9 -14.56 19.78 -3.75
CA LEU A 9 -14.00 18.95 -2.68
C LEU A 9 -13.89 17.47 -3.06
N CYS A 10 -14.85 16.94 -3.82
CA CYS A 10 -14.82 15.56 -4.32
C CYS A 10 -13.65 15.34 -5.30
N VAL A 11 -13.45 16.27 -6.24
CA VAL A 11 -12.34 16.20 -7.20
C VAL A 11 -10.99 16.27 -6.49
N ILE A 12 -10.83 17.22 -5.55
CA ILE A 12 -9.60 17.35 -4.75
C ILE A 12 -9.33 16.07 -3.97
N GLY A 13 -10.36 15.47 -3.34
CA GLY A 13 -10.22 14.20 -2.63
C GLY A 13 -9.77 13.06 -3.54
N GLY A 14 -10.34 12.94 -4.74
CA GLY A 14 -9.93 11.96 -5.74
C GLY A 14 -8.47 12.14 -6.18
N CYS A 15 -8.02 13.39 -6.38
CA CYS A 15 -6.63 13.69 -6.70
C CYS A 15 -5.67 13.31 -5.56
N ILE A 16 -6.05 13.57 -4.30
CA ILE A 16 -5.24 13.20 -3.12
C ILE A 16 -5.12 11.67 -3.02
N ILE A 17 -6.20 10.94 -3.25
CA ILE A 17 -6.18 9.47 -3.25
C ILE A 17 -5.25 8.95 -4.34
N HIS A 18 -5.31 9.50 -5.57
CA HIS A 18 -4.39 9.10 -6.63
C HIS A 18 -2.94 9.44 -6.32
N LEU A 19 -2.67 10.58 -5.68
CA LEU A 19 -1.34 10.93 -5.22
C LEU A 19 -0.81 9.91 -4.19
N TYR A 20 -1.67 9.49 -3.25
CA TYR A 20 -1.37 8.43 -2.29
C TYR A 20 -1.12 7.08 -2.98
N LEU A 21 -1.95 6.69 -3.95
CA LEU A 21 -1.75 5.47 -4.74
C LEU A 21 -0.44 5.51 -5.52
N GLY A 22 -0.02 6.69 -5.99
CA GLY A 22 1.27 6.91 -6.63
C GLY A 22 2.48 6.64 -5.72
N CYS A 23 2.31 6.71 -4.39
CA CYS A 23 3.38 6.34 -3.44
C CYS A 23 3.80 4.88 -3.56
N PHE A 24 2.99 4.02 -4.19
CA PHE A 24 3.36 2.65 -4.55
C PHE A 24 4.71 2.60 -5.29
N TYR A 25 4.95 3.55 -6.20
CA TYR A 25 6.17 3.61 -7.00
C TYR A 25 7.37 4.16 -6.24
N LEU A 26 7.15 4.79 -5.08
CA LEU A 26 8.23 5.28 -4.22
C LEU A 26 9.09 4.13 -3.69
N TRP A 27 8.58 2.89 -3.70
CA TRP A 27 9.33 1.68 -3.36
C TRP A 27 10.71 1.63 -4.02
N GLY A 28 10.79 1.92 -5.33
CA GLY A 28 12.05 1.87 -6.07
C GLY A 28 13.13 2.83 -5.54
N HIS A 29 12.73 3.92 -4.88
CA HIS A 29 13.66 4.85 -4.25
C HIS A 29 14.03 4.44 -2.82
N ILE A 30 13.07 3.92 -2.05
CA ILE A 30 13.30 3.56 -0.64
C ILE A 30 13.94 2.17 -0.46
N GLN A 31 13.86 1.31 -1.48
CA GLN A 31 14.34 -0.07 -1.43
C GLN A 31 15.80 -0.17 -0.99
N VAL A 32 16.69 0.69 -1.50
CA VAL A 32 18.13 0.64 -1.17
C VAL A 32 18.36 0.91 0.32
N TYR A 33 17.59 1.83 0.90
CA TYR A 33 17.69 2.16 2.34
C TYR A 33 17.13 1.03 3.21
N ILE A 34 16.00 0.45 2.82
CA ILE A 34 15.41 -0.70 3.52
C ILE A 34 16.36 -1.90 3.46
N THR A 35 16.93 -2.18 2.29
CA THR A 35 17.92 -3.25 2.12
C THR A 35 19.14 -2.99 2.98
N SER A 36 19.68 -1.78 3.01
CA SER A 36 20.82 -1.43 3.87
C SER A 36 20.51 -1.62 5.36
N TYR A 37 19.30 -1.26 5.79
CA TYR A 37 18.85 -1.48 7.17
C TYR A 37 18.74 -2.97 7.51
N LEU A 38 18.10 -3.76 6.65
CA LEU A 38 17.97 -5.21 6.84
C LEU A 38 19.33 -5.92 6.77
N HIS A 39 20.22 -5.47 5.89
CA HIS A 39 21.58 -6.00 5.74
C HIS A 39 22.43 -5.81 6.99
N LYS A 40 22.15 -4.78 7.80
CA LYS A 40 22.80 -4.59 9.11
C LYS A 40 22.44 -5.69 10.11
N HIS A 41 21.26 -6.29 9.98
CA HIS A 41 20.78 -7.37 10.84
C HIS A 41 21.10 -8.75 10.27
N ASP A 42 21.21 -8.87 8.95
CA ASP A 42 21.58 -10.09 8.24
C ASP A 42 22.39 -9.77 6.98
N HIS A 43 23.69 -10.08 7.00
CA HIS A 43 24.61 -9.83 5.89
C HIS A 43 24.33 -10.66 4.64
N SER A 44 23.44 -11.68 4.70
CA SER A 44 23.05 -12.45 3.54
C SER A 44 22.04 -11.73 2.64
N VAL A 45 21.41 -10.66 3.14
CA VAL A 45 20.37 -9.91 2.41
C VAL A 45 20.96 -9.14 1.25
N THR A 46 20.39 -9.38 0.08
CA THR A 46 20.75 -8.70 -1.16
C THR A 46 19.65 -7.76 -1.62
N LEU A 47 19.97 -6.92 -2.61
CA LEU A 47 18.97 -6.08 -3.28
C LEU A 47 17.93 -6.91 -4.05
N ASP A 48 18.28 -8.12 -4.49
CA ASP A 48 17.36 -9.03 -5.16
C ASP A 48 16.23 -9.47 -4.22
N ASP A 49 16.56 -9.80 -2.97
CA ASP A 49 15.58 -10.23 -1.97
C ASP A 49 14.51 -9.16 -1.72
N THR A 50 14.91 -7.89 -1.61
CA THR A 50 13.98 -6.77 -1.43
C THR A 50 13.27 -6.34 -2.70
N SER A 51 13.80 -6.69 -3.88
CA SER A 51 13.12 -6.46 -5.17
C SER A 51 11.88 -7.33 -5.31
N THR A 52 11.89 -8.53 -4.72
CA THR A 52 10.72 -9.45 -4.73
C THR A 52 9.50 -8.84 -4.05
N ILE A 53 9.69 -7.92 -3.11
CA ILE A 53 8.62 -7.24 -2.37
C ILE A 53 7.73 -6.46 -3.33
N PHE A 54 8.30 -5.74 -4.31
CA PHE A 54 7.53 -4.99 -5.29
C PHE A 54 6.64 -5.91 -6.13
N VAL A 55 7.18 -7.05 -6.54
CA VAL A 55 6.44 -8.05 -7.33
C VAL A 55 5.31 -8.66 -6.50
N LEU A 56 5.60 -9.08 -5.27
CA LEU A 56 4.59 -9.63 -4.35
C LEU A 56 3.47 -8.61 -4.09
N GLN A 57 3.83 -7.34 -3.89
CA GLN A 57 2.88 -6.26 -3.67
C GLN A 57 1.95 -6.08 -4.86
N GLY A 58 2.48 -6.13 -6.09
CA GLY A 58 1.69 -6.11 -7.32
C GLY A 58 0.76 -7.32 -7.46
N VAL A 59 1.22 -8.52 -7.06
CA VAL A 59 0.38 -9.73 -7.04
C VAL A 59 -0.78 -9.59 -6.06
N PHE A 60 -0.52 -9.15 -4.83
CA PHE A 60 -1.57 -8.93 -3.84
C PHE A 60 -2.53 -7.83 -4.29
N GLN A 61 -2.03 -6.72 -4.83
CA GLN A 61 -2.86 -5.69 -5.42
C GLN A 61 -3.79 -6.26 -6.49
N ALA A 62 -3.27 -7.07 -7.43
CA ALA A 62 -4.07 -7.67 -8.49
C ALA A 62 -5.14 -8.64 -7.95
N ILE A 63 -4.87 -9.34 -6.84
CA ILE A 63 -5.84 -10.22 -6.18
C ILE A 63 -6.96 -9.42 -5.51
N PHE A 64 -6.63 -8.32 -4.82
CA PHE A 64 -7.59 -7.55 -4.03
C PHE A 64 -8.33 -6.46 -4.82
N MET A 65 -7.78 -5.99 -5.94
CA MET A 65 -8.43 -5.03 -6.84
C MET A 65 -9.83 -5.48 -7.30
N PRO A 66 -10.07 -6.72 -7.78
CA PRO A 66 -11.42 -7.17 -8.13
C PRO A 66 -12.36 -7.38 -6.92
N VAL A 67 -11.82 -7.42 -5.70
CA VAL A 67 -12.63 -7.54 -4.47
C VAL A 67 -13.28 -6.20 -4.12
N ALA A 68 -12.64 -5.07 -4.44
CA ALA A 68 -13.16 -3.74 -4.10
C ALA A 68 -14.55 -3.44 -4.71
N PRO A 69 -14.81 -3.70 -6.00
CA PRO A 69 -16.15 -3.51 -6.59
C PRO A 69 -17.23 -4.43 -5.99
N PHE A 70 -16.85 -5.62 -5.53
CA PHE A 70 -17.79 -6.52 -4.84
C PHE A 70 -18.21 -5.96 -3.48
N MET A 71 -17.24 -5.43 -2.72
CA MET A 71 -17.50 -4.79 -1.43
C MET A 71 -18.30 -3.49 -1.56
N LEU A 72 -18.16 -2.78 -2.68
CA LEU A 72 -18.91 -1.55 -2.95
C LEU A 72 -20.43 -1.75 -3.03
N LYS A 73 -20.90 -2.97 -3.31
CA LYS A 73 -22.33 -3.31 -3.29
C LYS A 73 -22.95 -3.26 -1.89
N HIS A 74 -22.12 -3.42 -0.85
CA HIS A 74 -22.57 -3.52 0.54
C HIS A 74 -22.09 -2.34 1.41
N TYR A 75 -20.96 -1.72 1.07
CA TYR A 75 -20.34 -0.66 1.85
C TYR A 75 -20.17 0.63 1.05
N PRO A 76 -20.31 1.80 1.69
CA PRO A 76 -20.10 3.08 1.02
C PRO A 76 -18.60 3.33 0.74
N VAL A 77 -18.29 4.02 -0.36
CA VAL A 77 -16.94 4.32 -0.85
C VAL A 77 -15.98 4.80 0.24
N TRP A 78 -16.43 5.71 1.11
CA TRP A 78 -15.57 6.30 2.15
C TRP A 78 -15.06 5.27 3.16
N VAL A 79 -15.85 4.23 3.47
CA VAL A 79 -15.41 3.15 4.36
C VAL A 79 -14.27 2.36 3.71
N LEU A 80 -14.42 2.00 2.43
CA LEU A 80 -13.39 1.23 1.73
C LEU A 80 -12.06 1.99 1.67
N ILE A 81 -12.09 3.29 1.34
CA ILE A 81 -10.89 4.13 1.29
C ILE A 81 -10.22 4.21 2.66
N THR A 82 -10.98 4.44 3.73
CA THR A 82 -10.42 4.53 5.09
C THR A 82 -9.82 3.20 5.56
N VAL A 83 -10.50 2.08 5.31
CA VAL A 83 -10.00 0.75 5.64
C VAL A 83 -8.73 0.45 4.86
N GLY A 84 -8.72 0.65 3.54
CA GLY A 84 -7.54 0.43 2.71
C GLY A 84 -6.34 1.27 3.16
N GLY A 85 -6.55 2.55 3.44
CA GLY A 85 -5.52 3.45 3.96
C GLY A 85 -4.98 3.03 5.33
N VAL A 86 -5.86 2.64 6.27
CA VAL A 86 -5.45 2.16 7.60
C VAL A 86 -4.64 0.87 7.50
N PHE A 87 -5.03 -0.07 6.64
CA PHE A 87 -4.28 -1.31 6.45
C PHE A 87 -2.91 -1.07 5.81
N ALA A 88 -2.81 -0.18 4.82
CA ALA A 88 -1.53 0.15 4.22
C ALA A 88 -0.60 0.89 5.20
N ILE A 89 -1.08 1.93 5.88
CA ILE A 89 -0.28 2.69 6.85
C ILE A 89 0.08 1.81 8.06
N GLY A 90 -0.90 1.06 8.58
CA GLY A 90 -0.72 0.12 9.67
C GLY A 90 0.26 -1.00 9.32
N GLY A 91 0.21 -1.50 8.08
CA GLY A 91 1.15 -2.47 7.54
C GLY A 91 2.58 -1.95 7.53
N VAL A 92 2.80 -0.74 6.96
CA VAL A 92 4.12 -0.10 6.94
C VAL A 92 4.63 0.13 8.38
N PHE A 93 3.77 0.64 9.27
CA PHE A 93 4.14 0.86 10.66
C PHE A 93 4.51 -0.44 11.38
N LEU A 94 3.73 -1.53 11.19
CA LEU A 94 4.02 -2.83 11.77
C LEU A 94 5.36 -3.38 11.27
N THR A 95 5.64 -3.22 9.98
CA THR A 95 6.90 -3.69 9.37
C THR A 95 8.11 -2.93 9.86
N SER A 96 7.95 -1.70 10.38
CA SER A 96 9.04 -0.94 10.99
C SER A 96 9.62 -1.59 12.25
N PHE A 97 8.89 -2.51 12.89
CA PHE A 97 9.38 -3.26 14.05
C PHE A 97 9.99 -4.62 13.69
N LEU A 98 9.88 -5.04 12.42
CA LEU A 98 10.39 -6.32 11.96
C LEU A 98 11.85 -6.17 11.54
N THR A 99 12.75 -6.81 12.29
CA THR A 99 14.18 -6.90 11.96
C THR A 99 14.52 -8.14 11.13
N ASN A 100 13.60 -9.10 11.03
CA ASN A 100 13.78 -10.32 10.28
C ASN A 100 13.21 -10.20 8.86
N VAL A 101 14.06 -10.52 7.89
CA VAL A 101 13.83 -10.31 6.45
C VAL A 101 12.67 -11.13 5.93
N THR A 102 12.57 -12.40 6.35
CA THR A 102 11.51 -13.30 5.87
C THR A 102 10.12 -12.79 6.25
N TYR A 103 9.96 -12.32 7.49
CA TYR A 103 8.69 -11.74 7.92
C TYR A 103 8.43 -10.40 7.24
N PHE A 104 9.46 -9.59 7.01
CA PHE A 104 9.32 -8.31 6.31
C PHE A 104 8.82 -8.51 4.86
N VAL A 105 9.40 -9.46 4.12
CA VAL A 105 9.05 -9.78 2.72
C VAL A 105 7.63 -10.30 2.58
N ILE A 106 7.04 -10.90 3.61
CA ILE A 106 5.66 -11.41 3.57
C ILE A 106 4.66 -10.34 4.04
N VAL A 107 4.93 -9.72 5.19
CA VAL A 107 3.98 -8.81 5.85
C VAL A 107 3.85 -7.50 5.08
N TYR A 108 4.94 -6.90 4.65
CA TYR A 108 4.89 -5.61 3.94
C TYR A 108 4.02 -5.65 2.67
N PRO A 109 4.27 -6.53 1.69
CA PRO A 109 3.50 -6.52 0.45
C PRO A 109 2.06 -7.03 0.63
N LEU A 110 1.80 -7.88 1.64
CA LEU A 110 0.45 -8.34 1.94
C LEU A 110 -0.43 -7.17 2.40
N PHE A 111 -0.01 -6.44 3.45
CA PHE A 111 -0.80 -5.35 4.01
C PHE A 111 -0.87 -4.14 3.08
N TYR A 112 0.25 -3.80 2.44
CA TYR A 112 0.30 -2.66 1.53
C TYR A 112 -0.42 -2.96 0.21
N GLY A 113 -0.25 -4.17 -0.35
CA GLY A 113 -0.96 -4.62 -1.56
C GLY A 113 -2.47 -4.75 -1.33
N PHE A 114 -2.90 -5.22 -0.16
CA PHE A 114 -4.31 -5.22 0.25
C PHE A 114 -4.88 -3.80 0.35
N GLY A 115 -4.19 -2.91 1.06
CA GLY A 115 -4.65 -1.54 1.27
C GLY A 115 -4.81 -0.78 -0.05
N ILE A 116 -3.83 -0.89 -0.95
CA ILE A 116 -3.89 -0.27 -2.27
C ILE A 116 -4.92 -0.94 -3.16
N GLY A 117 -4.98 -2.27 -3.20
CA GLY A 117 -5.95 -3.00 -4.02
C GLY A 117 -7.40 -2.61 -3.72
N ILE A 118 -7.75 -2.43 -2.44
CA ILE A 118 -9.09 -1.98 -2.02
C ILE A 118 -9.32 -0.50 -2.32
N THR A 119 -8.29 0.33 -2.15
CA THR A 119 -8.40 1.79 -2.39
C THR A 119 -8.49 2.11 -3.89
N TYR A 120 -8.02 1.21 -4.77
CA TYR A 120 -7.98 1.41 -6.22
C TYR A 120 -9.35 1.32 -6.92
N LEU A 121 -10.42 0.92 -6.20
CA LEU A 121 -11.84 0.88 -6.62
C LEU A 121 -12.14 1.01 -8.13
#